data_AF-D6YWD5-F1
#
_entry.id   AF-D6YWD5-F1
#
_cell.length_a   1.000
_cell.length_b   1.000
_cell.length_c   1.000
_cell.angle_alpha   90.00
_cell.angle_beta   90.00
_cell.angle_gamma   90.00
#
_symmetry.space_group_name_H-M   'P 1'
#
loop_
_entity.id
_entity.type
_entity.pdbx_description
1 polymer ?
#
loop_
_entity_poly.entity_id
_entity_poly.type
_entity_poly.pdbx_seq_one_letter_code
_entity_poly.pdbx_strand_id
1 'polypeptide(L)'
;MIKISNADKQARYRKKEHLKRLANNFFRDWQLKPWEGNSSSPKDVQRLLDKAIELPSGWTDKDYEKSVQALEALKAELWCASNKLKNDVDAGWSSLDFMNSSDPRKFIRDNKEAIERARNLASHLISALELSNCNNTDQAAALMEVVRYVGRSLASSNDVRRSQATAICLVSIGSQYKRPDWFAEELANIIKCHVDSDVAHQVGILLITSQA
;
A
#
# COMPACT_ATOMS: atom_id res chain seq x y z
N MET A 1 24.75 -36.62 0.79
CA MET A 1 24.94 -35.38 0.01
C MET A 1 24.41 -35.61 -1.40
N ILE A 2 23.33 -34.94 -1.79
CA ILE A 2 22.83 -35.01 -3.18
C ILE A 2 23.81 -34.20 -4.04
N LYS A 3 24.52 -34.87 -4.95
CA LYS A 3 25.42 -34.21 -5.91
C LYS A 3 24.56 -33.49 -6.95
N ILE A 4 24.49 -32.17 -6.83
CA ILE A 4 23.84 -31.29 -7.81
C ILE A 4 24.63 -31.37 -9.12
N SER A 5 23.96 -31.65 -10.24
CA SER A 5 24.61 -31.74 -11.54
C SER A 5 25.13 -30.37 -12.00
N ASN A 6 26.09 -30.33 -12.94
CA ASN A 6 26.55 -29.06 -13.51
C ASN A 6 25.41 -28.31 -14.24
N ALA A 7 24.47 -29.04 -14.85
CA ALA A 7 23.29 -28.45 -15.46
C ALA A 7 22.40 -27.74 -14.43
N ASP A 8 22.17 -28.37 -13.27
CA ASP A 8 21.39 -27.78 -12.18
C ASP A 8 22.07 -26.55 -11.58
N LYS A 9 23.41 -26.58 -11.42
CA LYS A 9 24.18 -25.41 -10.98
C LYS A 9 24.02 -24.25 -11.95
N GLN A 10 24.09 -24.52 -13.25
CA GLN A 10 23.95 -23.49 -14.28
C GLN A 10 22.51 -22.95 -14.35
N ALA A 11 21.50 -23.80 -14.19
CA ALA A 11 20.10 -23.38 -14.10
C ALA A 11 19.86 -22.48 -12.88
N ARG A 12 20.38 -22.86 -11.71
CA ARG A 12 20.32 -22.06 -10.49
C ARG A 12 21.02 -20.71 -10.66
N TYR A 13 22.21 -20.69 -11.25
CA TYR A 13 22.92 -19.45 -11.55
C TYR A 13 22.10 -18.53 -12.45
N ARG A 14 21.50 -19.06 -13.52
CA ARG A 14 20.64 -18.29 -14.44
C ARG A 14 19.44 -17.67 -13.73
N LYS A 15 18.76 -18.41 -12.86
CA LYS A 15 17.64 -17.91 -12.04
C LYS A 15 18.09 -16.78 -11.11
N LYS A 16 19.22 -16.93 -10.42
CA LYS A 16 19.78 -15.87 -9.56
C LYS A 16 20.12 -14.60 -10.34
N GLU A 17 20.75 -14.74 -11.51
CA GLU A 17 21.05 -13.61 -12.39
C GLU A 17 19.80 -12.99 -13.02
N HIS A 18 18.72 -13.76 -13.19
CA HIS A 18 17.43 -13.24 -13.60
C HIS A 18 16.81 -12.33 -12.52
N LEU A 19 16.79 -12.75 -11.25
CA LEU A 19 16.31 -11.92 -10.13
C LEU A 19 17.06 -10.59 -10.04
N LYS A 20 18.40 -10.62 -10.13
CA LYS A 20 19.21 -9.39 -10.14
C LYS A 20 18.85 -8.47 -11.29
N ARG A 21 18.67 -9.02 -12.50
CA ARG A 21 18.27 -8.23 -13.67
C ARG A 21 16.88 -7.62 -13.49
N LEU A 22 15.93 -8.36 -12.93
CA LEU A 22 14.60 -7.83 -12.61
C LEU A 22 14.69 -6.67 -11.62
N ALA A 23 15.43 -6.82 -10.51
CA ALA A 23 15.63 -5.77 -9.53
C ALA A 23 16.31 -4.52 -10.13
N ASN A 24 17.35 -4.70 -10.93
CA ASN A 24 18.05 -3.59 -11.57
C ASN A 24 17.18 -2.86 -12.61
N ASN A 25 16.42 -3.61 -13.41
CA ASN A 25 15.48 -3.01 -14.37
C ASN A 25 14.40 -2.23 -13.62
N PHE A 26 13.83 -2.82 -12.57
CA PHE A 26 12.87 -2.13 -11.70
C PHE A 26 13.46 -0.83 -11.15
N PHE A 27 14.66 -0.88 -10.57
CA PHE A 27 15.29 0.28 -9.96
C PHE A 27 15.50 1.41 -10.97
N ARG A 28 15.99 1.07 -12.17
CA ARG A 28 16.17 2.03 -13.26
C ARG A 28 14.84 2.64 -13.69
N ASP A 29 13.80 1.83 -13.86
CA ASP A 29 12.48 2.31 -14.28
C ASP A 29 11.85 3.21 -13.21
N TRP A 30 12.05 2.89 -11.93
CA TRP A 30 11.64 3.72 -10.80
C TRP A 30 12.40 5.06 -10.76
N GLN A 31 13.72 5.07 -10.97
CA GLN A 31 14.53 6.29 -11.02
C GLN A 31 14.15 7.25 -12.16
N LEU A 32 13.67 6.72 -13.28
CA LEU A 32 13.21 7.51 -14.43
C LEU A 32 11.85 8.17 -14.20
N LYS A 33 11.15 7.85 -13.09
CA LYS A 33 9.85 8.40 -12.71
C LYS A 33 9.87 9.11 -11.34
N PRO A 34 10.70 10.16 -11.16
CA PRO A 34 10.82 10.85 -9.87
C PRO A 34 9.56 11.63 -9.44
N TRP A 35 8.61 11.88 -10.35
CA TRP A 35 7.44 12.75 -10.15
C TRP A 35 6.22 12.05 -9.52
N GLU A 36 6.21 10.72 -9.39
CA GLU A 36 5.08 9.93 -8.84
C GLU A 36 5.13 9.82 -7.30
N GLY A 37 5.35 10.94 -6.59
CA GLY A 37 5.21 11.00 -5.13
C GLY A 37 6.29 10.28 -4.30
N ASN A 38 7.34 9.77 -4.94
CA ASN A 38 8.40 8.96 -4.32
C ASN A 38 9.09 9.67 -3.14
N SER A 39 8.72 9.32 -1.91
CA SER A 39 9.35 9.81 -0.68
C SER A 39 10.61 9.03 -0.28
N SER A 40 10.84 7.88 -0.89
CA SER A 40 11.96 6.98 -0.57
C SER A 40 13.23 7.43 -1.28
N SER A 41 14.37 7.40 -0.57
CA SER A 41 15.65 7.70 -1.21
C SER A 41 16.07 6.56 -2.14
N PRO A 42 16.84 6.83 -3.22
CA PRO A 42 17.36 5.78 -4.08
C PRO A 42 18.17 4.71 -3.32
N LYS A 43 18.86 5.09 -2.24
CA LYS A 43 19.60 4.16 -1.40
C LYS A 43 18.67 3.21 -0.64
N ASP A 44 17.56 3.71 -0.10
CA ASP A 44 16.59 2.88 0.62
C ASP A 44 15.89 1.91 -0.31
N VAL A 45 15.51 2.37 -1.51
CA VAL A 45 14.89 1.53 -2.54
C VAL A 45 15.84 0.42 -2.98
N GLN A 46 17.10 0.75 -3.27
CA GLN A 46 18.10 -0.27 -3.61
C GLN A 46 18.25 -1.31 -2.50
N ARG A 47 18.31 -0.87 -1.23
CA ARG A 47 18.41 -1.79 -0.08
C ARG A 47 17.20 -2.73 0.03
N LEU A 48 16.00 -2.23 -0.22
CA LEU A 48 14.77 -3.05 -0.22
C LEU A 48 14.80 -4.09 -1.35
N LEU A 49 15.23 -3.69 -2.55
CA LEU A 49 15.34 -4.59 -3.70
C LEU A 49 16.40 -5.66 -3.46
N ASP A 50 17.57 -5.30 -2.94
CA ASP A 50 18.64 -6.23 -2.61
C ASP A 50 18.17 -7.28 -1.60
N LYS A 51 17.39 -6.86 -0.59
CA LYS A 51 16.78 -7.77 0.39
C LYS A 51 15.74 -8.69 -0.23
N ALA A 52 14.91 -8.19 -1.16
CA ALA A 52 13.87 -8.99 -1.81
C ALA A 52 14.45 -10.13 -2.68
N ILE A 53 15.61 -9.91 -3.30
CA ILE A 53 16.30 -10.90 -4.14
C ILE A 53 17.32 -11.75 -3.39
N GLU A 54 17.48 -11.55 -2.08
CA GLU A 54 18.42 -12.30 -1.27
C GLU A 54 17.92 -13.74 -1.10
N LEU A 55 18.65 -14.69 -1.69
CA LEU A 55 18.35 -16.12 -1.59
C LEU A 55 19.24 -16.79 -0.54
N PRO A 56 18.69 -17.65 0.33
CA PRO A 56 19.47 -18.35 1.33
C PRO A 56 20.48 -19.32 0.70
N SER A 57 21.48 -19.72 1.48
CA SER A 57 22.41 -20.76 1.06
C SER A 57 21.65 -22.08 0.81
N GLY A 58 21.85 -22.69 -0.36
CA GLY A 58 21.16 -23.92 -0.73
C GLY A 58 19.71 -23.75 -1.21
N TRP A 59 19.28 -22.51 -1.52
CA TRP A 59 17.93 -22.17 -1.97
C TRP A 59 17.31 -23.14 -2.98
N THR A 60 15.99 -23.25 -2.90
CA THR A 60 15.12 -24.09 -3.71
C THR A 60 14.30 -23.27 -4.70
N ASP A 61 13.68 -23.91 -5.68
CA ASP A 61 12.81 -23.22 -6.64
C ASP A 61 11.66 -22.46 -5.96
N LYS A 62 11.16 -22.97 -4.82
CA LYS A 62 10.16 -22.28 -4.00
C LYS A 62 10.69 -20.99 -3.37
N ASP A 63 11.96 -20.96 -2.96
CA ASP A 63 12.59 -19.74 -2.44
C ASP A 63 12.77 -18.71 -3.55
N TYR A 64 13.13 -19.17 -4.76
CA TYR A 64 13.17 -18.31 -5.94
C TYR A 64 11.81 -17.70 -6.26
N GLU A 65 10.74 -18.49 -6.29
CA GLU A 65 9.37 -18.01 -6.53
C GLU A 65 8.94 -16.99 -5.47
N LYS A 66 9.24 -17.24 -4.20
CA LYS A 66 8.98 -16.28 -3.11
C LYS A 66 9.72 -14.95 -3.33
N SER A 67 10.97 -14.99 -3.75
CA SER A 67 11.73 -13.76 -4.06
C SER A 67 11.16 -13.01 -5.26
N VAL A 68 10.66 -13.71 -6.29
CA VAL A 68 9.95 -13.07 -7.42
C VAL A 68 8.68 -12.38 -6.91
N GLN A 69 7.86 -13.07 -6.12
CA GLN A 69 6.64 -12.49 -5.54
C GLN A 69 6.94 -11.30 -4.62
N ALA A 70 7.99 -11.38 -3.79
CA ALA A 70 8.42 -10.29 -2.94
C ALA A 70 8.86 -9.07 -3.77
N LEU A 71 9.54 -9.29 -4.90
CA LEU A 71 9.94 -8.22 -5.81
C LEU A 71 8.74 -7.57 -6.50
N GLU A 72 7.74 -8.36 -6.92
CA GLU A 72 6.48 -7.86 -7.51
C GLU A 72 5.64 -7.07 -6.48
N ALA A 73 5.56 -7.55 -5.24
CA ALA A 73 4.88 -6.84 -4.15
C ALA A 73 5.57 -5.50 -3.85
N LEU A 74 6.89 -5.50 -3.68
CA LEU A 74 7.68 -4.28 -3.46
C LEU A 74 7.53 -3.31 -4.65
N LYS A 75 7.42 -3.85 -5.86
CA LYS A 75 7.17 -3.10 -7.08
C LYS A 75 5.83 -2.35 -7.02
N ALA A 76 4.75 -3.03 -6.65
CA ALA A 76 3.44 -2.41 -6.47
C ALA A 76 3.45 -1.36 -5.35
N GLU A 77 4.11 -1.65 -4.22
CA GLU A 77 4.25 -0.70 -3.12
C GLU A 77 4.98 0.57 -3.54
N LEU A 78 6.11 0.47 -4.23
CA LEU A 78 6.87 1.66 -4.61
C LEU A 78 6.17 2.51 -5.67
N TRP A 79 5.42 1.91 -6.60
CA TRP A 79 4.67 2.66 -7.62
C TRP A 79 3.33 3.22 -7.13
N CYS A 80 2.66 2.55 -6.20
CA CYS A 80 1.31 2.95 -5.78
C CYS A 80 1.26 3.53 -4.36
N ALA A 81 2.36 3.54 -3.59
CA ALA A 81 2.30 3.74 -2.14
C ALA A 81 3.41 4.60 -1.51
N SER A 82 4.12 5.42 -2.29
CA SER A 82 5.06 6.36 -1.69
C SER A 82 4.33 7.33 -0.74
N ASN A 83 4.54 7.14 0.57
CA ASN A 83 3.95 7.92 1.67
C ASN A 83 2.40 7.87 1.78
N LYS A 84 1.78 6.67 1.80
CA LYS A 84 0.31 6.47 1.91
C LYS A 84 -0.37 7.38 2.95
N LEU A 85 0.18 7.47 4.16
CA LEU A 85 -0.37 8.33 5.22
C LEU A 85 -0.41 9.79 4.80
N LYS A 86 0.70 10.31 4.25
CA LYS A 86 0.73 11.68 3.74
C LYS A 86 -0.29 11.85 2.60
N ASN A 87 -0.36 10.90 1.67
CA ASN A 87 -1.29 10.98 0.54
C ASN A 87 -2.75 10.96 1.02
N ASP A 88 -3.08 10.14 2.02
CA ASP A 88 -4.43 10.08 2.59
C ASP A 88 -4.80 11.34 3.38
N VAL A 89 -3.82 11.95 4.06
CA VAL A 89 -4.00 13.25 4.73
C VAL A 89 -4.17 14.34 3.67
N ASP A 90 -3.25 14.44 2.70
CA ASP A 90 -3.21 15.44 1.63
C ASP A 90 -4.40 15.33 0.68
N ALA A 91 -4.90 14.12 0.37
CA ALA A 91 -6.09 13.92 -0.45
C ALA A 91 -7.33 14.63 0.13
N GLY A 92 -7.30 14.86 1.45
CA GLY A 92 -8.29 15.66 2.15
C GLY A 92 -8.14 17.18 2.03
N TRP A 93 -7.12 17.70 1.35
CA TRP A 93 -6.87 19.13 1.14
C TRP A 93 -6.79 19.39 -0.36
N SER A 94 -7.84 19.95 -0.95
CA SER A 94 -7.85 20.17 -2.40
C SER A 94 -6.95 21.35 -2.78
N SER A 95 -6.37 21.31 -3.99
CA SER A 95 -5.65 22.46 -4.55
C SER A 95 -6.54 23.71 -4.67
N LEU A 96 -7.85 23.51 -4.80
CA LEU A 96 -8.87 24.55 -4.75
C LEU A 96 -8.98 25.17 -3.36
N ASP A 97 -8.95 24.37 -2.28
CA ASP A 97 -8.97 24.89 -0.90
C ASP A 97 -7.74 25.76 -0.60
N PHE A 98 -6.59 25.38 -1.14
CA PHE A 98 -5.38 26.20 -1.08
C PHE A 98 -5.54 27.50 -1.86
N MET A 99 -6.00 27.43 -3.11
CA MET A 99 -6.19 28.60 -3.97
C MET A 99 -7.24 29.58 -3.42
N ASN A 100 -8.26 29.07 -2.72
CA ASN A 100 -9.33 29.85 -2.12
C ASN A 100 -9.03 30.28 -0.66
N SER A 101 -7.88 29.88 -0.10
CA SER A 101 -7.51 30.26 1.27
C SER A 101 -7.12 31.72 1.35
N SER A 102 -7.72 32.46 2.28
CA SER A 102 -7.33 33.84 2.60
C SER A 102 -5.94 33.92 3.26
N ASP A 103 -5.39 32.81 3.75
CA ASP A 103 -4.03 32.70 4.29
C ASP A 103 -3.36 31.38 3.84
N PRO A 104 -2.71 31.39 2.67
CA PRO A 104 -2.02 30.22 2.12
C PRO A 104 -0.87 29.71 3.00
N ARG A 105 -0.21 30.58 3.78
CA ARG A 105 0.90 30.19 4.66
C ARG A 105 0.41 29.41 5.85
N LYS A 106 -0.69 29.87 6.48
CA LYS A 106 -1.37 29.13 7.55
C LYS A 106 -1.88 27.79 7.05
N PHE A 107 -2.50 27.74 5.87
CA PHE A 107 -2.97 26.48 5.28
C PHE A 107 -1.86 25.44 5.14
N ILE A 108 -0.69 25.82 4.62
CA ILE A 108 0.47 24.92 4.49
C ILE A 108 0.95 24.45 5.86
N ARG A 109 1.03 25.35 6.85
CA ARG A 109 1.47 25.00 8.21
C ARG A 109 0.50 24.01 8.86
N ASP A 110 -0.79 24.30 8.81
CA ASP A 110 -1.83 23.48 9.45
C ASP A 110 -1.89 22.08 8.80
N ASN A 111 -1.69 21.97 7.48
CA ASN A 111 -1.57 20.67 6.82
C ASN A 111 -0.32 19.88 7.27
N LYS A 112 0.84 20.53 7.37
CA LYS A 112 2.05 19.88 7.91
C LYS A 112 1.85 19.38 9.34
N GLU A 113 1.20 20.17 10.18
CA GLU A 113 0.86 19.76 11.54
C GLU A 113 -0.11 18.58 11.57
N ALA A 114 -1.12 18.56 10.68
CA ALA A 114 -2.05 17.43 10.56
C ALA A 114 -1.33 16.14 10.17
N ILE A 115 -0.40 16.20 9.20
CA ILE A 115 0.43 15.06 8.80
C ILE A 115 1.24 14.54 10.00
N GLU A 116 1.87 15.41 10.79
CA GLU A 116 2.64 14.94 11.95
C GLU A 116 1.79 14.38 13.07
N ARG A 117 0.62 14.97 13.35
CA ARG A 117 -0.31 14.38 14.32
C ARG A 117 -0.77 12.99 13.89
N ALA A 118 -1.04 12.80 12.60
CA ALA A 118 -1.39 11.49 12.05
C ALA A 118 -0.24 10.48 12.16
N ARG A 119 1.01 10.89 11.90
CA ARG A 119 2.20 10.05 12.10
C ARG A 119 2.39 9.62 13.55
N ASN A 120 2.25 10.56 14.49
CA ASN A 120 2.36 10.26 15.91
C ASN A 120 1.29 9.29 16.38
N LEU A 121 0.04 9.47 15.92
CA LEU A 121 -1.05 8.55 16.22
C LEU A 121 -0.77 7.15 15.66
N ALA A 122 -0.32 7.04 14.41
CA ALA A 122 0.03 5.76 13.81
C ALA A 122 1.15 5.06 14.58
N SER A 123 2.19 5.80 14.98
CA SER A 123 3.29 5.29 15.81
C SER A 123 2.79 4.73 17.14
N HIS A 124 1.91 5.45 17.84
CA HIS A 124 1.34 4.97 19.10
C HIS A 124 0.49 3.70 18.92
N LEU A 125 -0.29 3.61 17.86
CA LEU A 125 -1.09 2.42 17.56
C LEU A 125 -0.20 1.21 17.24
N ILE A 126 0.86 1.41 16.46
CA ILE A 126 1.84 0.35 16.15
C ILE A 126 2.49 -0.16 17.44
N SER A 127 3.00 0.75 18.26
CA SER A 127 3.61 0.38 19.55
C SER A 127 2.61 -0.35 20.46
N ALA A 128 1.34 0.06 20.49
CA ALA A 128 0.32 -0.61 21.27
C ALA A 128 0.06 -2.05 20.78
N LEU A 129 0.08 -2.30 19.48
CA LEU A 129 -0.03 -3.65 18.92
C LEU A 129 1.17 -4.51 19.31
N GLU A 130 2.39 -3.99 19.17
CA GLU A 130 3.62 -4.71 19.54
C GLU A 130 3.64 -5.09 21.03
N LEU A 131 3.13 -4.21 21.90
CA LEU A 131 3.05 -4.43 23.34
C LEU A 131 1.85 -5.27 23.79
N SER A 132 0.84 -5.45 22.94
CA SER A 132 -0.41 -6.14 23.30
C SER A 132 -0.25 -7.64 23.62
N ASN A 133 0.88 -8.24 23.21
CA ASN A 133 1.14 -9.69 23.30
C ASN A 133 0.05 -10.57 22.63
N CYS A 134 -0.81 -9.97 21.80
CA CYS A 134 -1.78 -10.69 20.97
C CYS A 134 -1.07 -11.36 19.79
N ASN A 135 -1.60 -12.49 19.33
CA ASN A 135 -1.16 -13.07 18.06
C ASN A 135 -1.64 -12.20 16.88
N ASN A 136 -1.08 -12.43 15.69
CA ASN A 136 -1.40 -11.64 14.49
C ASN A 136 -2.89 -11.67 14.12
N THR A 137 -3.60 -12.78 14.39
CA THR A 137 -5.03 -12.91 14.09
C THR A 137 -5.87 -12.04 15.01
N ASP A 138 -5.56 -12.04 16.31
CA ASP A 138 -6.25 -11.21 17.31
C ASP A 138 -5.95 -9.73 17.09
N GLN A 139 -4.71 -9.38 16.73
CA GLN A 139 -4.33 -8.02 16.33
C GLN A 139 -5.13 -7.55 15.10
N ALA A 140 -5.29 -8.40 14.09
CA ALA A 140 -6.08 -8.08 12.90
C ALA A 140 -7.55 -7.86 13.24
N ALA A 141 -8.12 -8.68 14.12
CA ALA A 141 -9.51 -8.52 14.58
C ALA A 141 -9.70 -7.19 15.34
N ALA A 142 -8.78 -6.86 16.25
CA ALA A 142 -8.80 -5.61 17.00
C ALA A 142 -8.70 -4.39 16.07
N LEU A 143 -7.77 -4.41 15.10
CA LEU A 143 -7.63 -3.35 14.12
C LEU A 143 -8.89 -3.18 13.26
N MET A 144 -9.50 -4.28 12.83
CA MET A 144 -10.75 -4.15 12.07
C MET A 144 -11.88 -3.56 12.87
N GLU A 145 -11.95 -3.78 14.19
CA GLU A 145 -12.96 -3.10 15.00
C GLU A 145 -12.69 -1.60 15.10
N VAL A 146 -11.43 -1.18 15.21
CA VAL A 146 -11.05 0.25 15.14
C VAL A 146 -11.46 0.85 13.78
N VAL A 147 -11.16 0.16 12.67
CA VAL A 147 -11.52 0.61 11.32
C VAL A 147 -13.04 0.73 11.16
N ARG A 148 -13.82 -0.24 11.68
CA ARG A 148 -15.29 -0.16 11.68
C ARG A 148 -15.81 0.99 12.53
N TYR A 149 -15.21 1.22 13.70
CA TYR A 149 -15.57 2.33 14.56
C TYR A 149 -15.36 3.68 13.85
N VAL A 150 -14.20 3.86 13.20
CA VAL A 150 -13.91 5.05 12.38
C VAL A 150 -14.87 5.15 11.19
N GLY A 151 -15.15 4.04 10.50
CA GLY A 151 -16.09 3.99 9.39
C GLY A 151 -17.49 4.47 9.77
N ARG A 152 -18.03 4.02 10.92
CA ARG A 152 -19.33 4.46 11.43
C ARG A 152 -19.35 5.97 11.73
N SER A 153 -18.27 6.48 12.30
CA SER A 153 -18.10 7.92 12.56
C SER A 153 -18.08 8.72 11.25
N LEU A 154 -17.33 8.26 10.25
CA LEU A 154 -17.27 8.90 8.93
C LEU A 154 -18.62 8.89 8.22
N ALA A 155 -19.34 7.77 8.20
CA ALA A 155 -20.65 7.69 7.55
C ALA A 155 -21.71 8.60 8.19
N SER A 156 -21.50 9.02 9.43
CA SER A 156 -22.36 9.96 10.15
C SER A 156 -21.90 11.43 9.99
N SER A 157 -20.75 11.66 9.37
CA SER A 157 -20.21 13.00 9.10
C SER A 157 -20.82 13.60 7.83
N ASN A 158 -21.08 14.91 7.86
CA ASN A 158 -21.55 15.66 6.68
C ASN A 158 -20.42 15.95 5.68
N ASP A 159 -19.16 15.90 6.12
CA ASP A 159 -18.00 16.20 5.30
C ASP A 159 -16.98 15.06 5.44
N VAL A 160 -17.07 14.10 4.52
CA VAL A 160 -16.12 12.99 4.42
C VAL A 160 -15.21 13.26 3.24
N ARG A 161 -13.94 13.53 3.55
CA ARG A 161 -12.90 13.75 2.58
C ARG A 161 -12.61 12.46 1.80
N ARG A 162 -12.45 12.59 0.48
CA ARG A 162 -12.11 11.50 -0.44
C ARG A 162 -10.65 11.09 -0.25
N SER A 163 -10.40 9.88 0.21
CA SER A 163 -9.07 9.26 0.24
C SER A 163 -9.17 7.73 0.27
N GLN A 164 -8.05 7.03 0.08
CA GLN A 164 -8.06 5.57 0.16
C GLN A 164 -8.38 5.09 1.58
N ALA A 165 -7.82 5.77 2.59
CA ALA A 165 -8.10 5.46 4.00
C ALA A 165 -9.59 5.61 4.34
N THR A 166 -10.27 6.66 3.87
CA THR A 166 -11.71 6.84 4.16
C THR A 166 -12.55 5.82 3.40
N ALA A 167 -12.20 5.48 2.15
CA ALA A 167 -12.84 4.39 1.41
C ALA A 167 -12.69 3.03 2.14
N ILE A 168 -11.51 2.70 2.66
CA ILE A 168 -11.29 1.47 3.43
C ILE A 168 -12.13 1.45 4.72
N CYS A 169 -12.25 2.58 5.41
CA CYS A 169 -13.12 2.66 6.59
C CYS A 169 -14.59 2.44 6.22
N LEU A 170 -15.06 3.04 5.11
CA LEU A 170 -16.45 2.93 4.64
C LEU A 170 -16.80 1.57 4.04
N VAL A 171 -15.83 0.83 3.48
CA VAL A 171 -16.09 -0.55 3.01
C VAL A 171 -16.21 -1.54 4.17
N SER A 172 -15.59 -1.22 5.33
CA SER A 172 -15.61 -2.10 6.51
C SER A 172 -16.95 -2.15 7.25
N ILE A 173 -17.85 -1.19 6.97
CA ILE A 173 -19.15 -1.05 7.62
C ILE A 173 -20.29 -1.57 6.73
N GLY A 174 -21.42 -1.93 7.35
CA GLY A 174 -22.56 -2.51 6.66
C GLY A 174 -23.28 -1.57 5.68
N SER A 175 -24.09 -2.15 4.79
CA SER A 175 -24.82 -1.44 3.73
C SER A 175 -25.90 -0.49 4.22
N GLN A 176 -26.29 -0.56 5.50
CA GLN A 176 -27.25 0.36 6.11
C GLN A 176 -26.72 1.80 6.24
N TYR A 177 -25.40 1.99 6.15
CA TYR A 177 -24.78 3.31 6.19
C TYR A 177 -24.69 3.91 4.79
N LYS A 178 -25.15 5.15 4.62
CA LYS A 178 -25.01 5.88 3.36
C LYS A 178 -23.53 6.14 3.08
N ARG A 179 -23.11 5.91 1.84
CA ARG A 179 -21.75 6.19 1.37
C ARG A 179 -21.75 7.45 0.50
N PRO A 180 -20.66 8.25 0.49
CA PRO A 180 -20.51 9.36 -0.43
C PRO A 180 -20.49 8.89 -1.90
N ASP A 181 -20.93 9.73 -2.83
CA ASP A 181 -21.05 9.36 -4.25
C ASP A 181 -19.70 8.96 -4.89
N TRP A 182 -18.61 9.55 -4.41
CA TRP A 182 -17.25 9.23 -4.87
C TRP A 182 -16.71 7.87 -4.38
N PHE A 183 -17.38 7.22 -3.43
CA PHE A 183 -16.89 6.01 -2.76
C PHE A 183 -16.57 4.87 -3.73
N ALA A 184 -17.48 4.58 -4.67
CA ALA A 184 -17.35 3.45 -5.57
C ALA A 184 -16.14 3.60 -6.51
N GLU A 185 -15.91 4.83 -6.98
CA GLU A 185 -14.77 5.17 -7.84
C GLU A 185 -13.44 4.98 -7.08
N GLU A 186 -13.37 5.46 -5.84
CA GLU A 186 -12.16 5.34 -5.03
C GLU A 186 -11.87 3.88 -4.66
N LEU A 187 -12.89 3.08 -4.34
CA LEU A 187 -12.74 1.66 -4.09
C LEU A 187 -12.23 0.90 -5.33
N ALA A 188 -12.73 1.24 -6.52
CA ALA A 188 -12.26 0.67 -7.78
C ALA A 188 -10.78 1.00 -8.03
N ASN A 189 -10.35 2.24 -7.74
CA ASN A 189 -8.95 2.64 -7.83
C ASN A 189 -8.05 1.83 -6.87
N ILE A 190 -8.51 1.60 -5.63
CA ILE A 190 -7.78 0.76 -4.67
C ILE A 190 -7.63 -0.67 -5.19
N ILE A 191 -8.72 -1.27 -5.68
CA ILE A 191 -8.72 -2.63 -6.23
C ILE A 191 -7.76 -2.72 -7.41
N LYS A 192 -7.84 -1.79 -8.37
CA LYS A 192 -6.94 -1.74 -9.53
C LYS A 192 -5.46 -1.72 -9.15
N CYS A 193 -5.11 -1.04 -8.05
CA CYS A 193 -3.72 -0.91 -7.61
C CYS A 193 -3.20 -2.10 -6.79
N HIS A 194 -4.09 -2.90 -6.19
CA HIS A 194 -3.69 -3.94 -5.22
C HIS A 194 -4.14 -5.35 -5.58
N VAL A 195 -4.93 -5.49 -6.64
CA VAL A 195 -5.47 -6.76 -7.13
C VAL A 195 -4.98 -6.96 -8.56
N ASP A 196 -4.57 -8.19 -8.88
CA ASP A 196 -4.21 -8.59 -10.24
C ASP A 196 -5.32 -8.19 -11.24
N SER A 197 -4.96 -7.77 -12.45
CA SER A 197 -5.92 -7.27 -13.44
C SER A 197 -7.06 -8.23 -13.73
N ASP A 198 -6.79 -9.54 -13.72
CA ASP A 198 -7.79 -10.56 -14.03
C ASP A 198 -8.75 -10.73 -12.86
N VAL A 199 -8.25 -10.66 -11.63
CA VAL A 199 -9.07 -10.73 -10.41
C VAL A 199 -9.87 -9.44 -10.23
N ALA A 200 -9.28 -8.28 -10.52
CA ALA A 200 -9.94 -6.98 -10.48
C ALA A 200 -11.13 -6.94 -11.47
N HIS A 201 -10.95 -7.52 -12.66
CA HIS A 201 -12.01 -7.63 -13.66
C HIS A 201 -13.18 -8.49 -13.16
N GLN A 202 -12.90 -9.65 -12.55
CA GLN A 202 -13.92 -10.53 -11.98
C GLN A 202 -14.69 -9.86 -10.82
N VAL A 203 -13.99 -9.16 -9.93
CA VAL A 203 -14.60 -8.41 -8.82
C VAL A 203 -15.49 -7.29 -9.35
N GLY A 204 -15.05 -6.55 -10.38
CA GLY A 204 -15.83 -5.50 -11.02
C GLY A 204 -17.16 -6.01 -11.58
N ILE A 205 -17.15 -7.17 -12.25
CA ILE A 205 -18.38 -7.80 -12.77
C ILE A 205 -19.35 -8.11 -11.62
N LEU A 206 -18.86 -8.74 -10.55
CA LEU A 206 -19.69 -9.12 -9.40
C LEU A 206 -20.32 -7.91 -8.70
N LEU A 207 -19.55 -6.82 -8.54
CA LEU A 207 -20.02 -5.57 -7.92
C LEU A 207 -21.11 -4.86 -8.74
N ILE A 208 -21.03 -4.92 -10.08
CA ILE A 208 -22.06 -4.35 -10.96
C ILE A 208 -23.32 -5.22 -10.94
N THR A 209 -23.17 -6.54 -10.97
CA THR A 209 -24.31 -7.48 -10.99
C THR A 209 -25.06 -7.59 -9.67
N SER A 210 -24.45 -7.22 -8.55
CA SER A 210 -25.06 -7.26 -7.20
C SER A 210 -25.83 -5.98 -6.84
N GLN A 211 -25.88 -5.00 -7.74
CA GLN A 211 -26.70 -3.79 -7.62
C GLN A 211 -28.00 -3.84 -8.45
N ALA A 212 -28.29 -4.99 -9.08
CA ALA A 212 -29.54 -5.28 -9.79
C ALA A 212 -30.42 -6.23 -8.96
#